data_AF-E9HBR6-F1
#
_entry.id   AF-E9HBR6-F1
#
_cell.length_a   1.000
_cell.length_b   1.000
_cell.length_c   1.000
_cell.angle_alpha   90.00
_cell.angle_beta   90.00
_cell.angle_gamma   90.00
#
_symmetry.space_group_name_H-M   'P 1'
#
loop_
_entity.id
_entity.type
_entity.pdbx_description
1 polymer ?
#
loop_
_entity_poly.entity_id
_entity_poly.type
_entity_poly.pdbx_seq_one_letter_code
_entity_poly.pdbx_strand_id
1 'polypeptide(L)'
;MSLINTTFQSALLQGNKIYCIPIPAVECLTTSQVSNSTTNLDDNLEGELQRLRLIEQVSQLTKQVELLQFKLDSKSIIKQIEKDDDVCQFYTGINSHEKLWMIYQWVAKFVPLEDHRVKLNYFELFVLTLMKLKLNLRLQDLAYRFEIGLGTASKYFSFWIHAFYTCLVPALISWLNRENLRTTLPHCFRDKFDKYFSNKYVDLTESVVDKMVAKVPLA
;
A
#
# COMPACT_ATOMS: atom_id res chain seq x y z
N MET A 1 21.94 -37.41 -12.60
CA MET A 1 20.59 -36.81 -12.71
C MET A 1 20.59 -35.51 -11.93
N SER A 2 19.90 -34.52 -12.48
CA SER A 2 20.02 -33.08 -12.28
C SER A 2 19.75 -32.56 -10.86
N LEU A 3 20.64 -31.66 -10.44
CA LEU A 3 20.46 -30.63 -9.42
C LEU A 3 19.32 -29.68 -9.82
N ILE A 4 18.31 -29.47 -8.97
CA ILE A 4 17.59 -28.19 -8.88
C ILE A 4 17.14 -28.00 -7.42
N ASN A 5 17.94 -27.26 -6.66
CA ASN A 5 17.54 -26.68 -5.38
C ASN A 5 17.06 -25.26 -5.69
N THR A 6 15.75 -25.04 -5.71
CA THR A 6 15.17 -23.75 -6.09
C THR A 6 15.05 -22.88 -4.84
N THR A 7 16.03 -22.00 -4.64
CA THR A 7 16.02 -20.95 -3.63
C THR A 7 14.95 -19.90 -3.98
N PHE A 8 13.90 -19.78 -3.17
CA PHE A 8 13.05 -18.58 -3.18
C PHE A 8 13.81 -17.45 -2.47
N GLN A 9 14.35 -16.51 -3.22
CA GLN A 9 14.81 -15.21 -2.70
C GLN A 9 13.61 -14.27 -2.61
N SER A 10 13.21 -13.87 -1.40
CA SER A 10 12.52 -12.60 -1.18
C SER A 10 13.53 -11.61 -0.63
N ALA A 11 13.99 -10.69 -1.49
CA ALA A 11 14.83 -9.57 -1.12
C ALA A 11 13.97 -8.43 -0.57
N LEU A 12 14.15 -8.08 0.71
CA LEU A 12 13.83 -6.76 1.24
C LEU A 12 15.14 -6.10 1.65
N LEU A 13 15.66 -5.26 0.78
CA LEU A 13 16.76 -4.35 1.07
C LEU A 13 16.19 -2.96 1.26
N GLN A 14 16.30 -2.43 2.47
CA GLN A 14 17.13 -1.25 2.72
C GLN A 14 17.34 -1.04 4.22
N GLY A 15 18.61 -1.10 4.62
CA GLY A 15 19.11 -0.34 5.76
C GLY A 15 19.16 -1.01 7.13
N ASN A 16 19.80 -2.18 7.26
CA ASN A 16 20.76 -2.43 8.35
C ASN A 16 21.47 -3.77 8.15
N LYS A 17 22.79 -3.81 8.39
CA LYS A 17 23.69 -4.95 8.18
C LYS A 17 23.11 -6.26 8.73
N ILE A 18 22.80 -7.21 7.84
CA ILE A 18 22.53 -8.60 8.21
C ILE A 18 23.89 -9.26 8.45
N TYR A 19 24.23 -9.54 9.70
CA TYR A 19 25.25 -10.53 9.99
C TYR A 19 24.60 -11.91 9.76
N CYS A 20 24.98 -12.59 8.68
CA CYS A 20 24.64 -13.99 8.49
C CYS A 20 25.34 -14.79 9.59
N ILE A 21 24.59 -15.21 10.61
CA ILE A 21 25.08 -16.22 11.56
C ILE A 21 25.03 -17.56 10.83
N PRO A 22 26.15 -18.25 10.61
CA PRO A 22 26.12 -19.58 10.02
C PRO A 22 25.41 -20.53 10.98
N ILE A 23 24.31 -21.15 10.53
CA ILE A 23 23.70 -22.27 11.24
C ILE A 23 24.64 -23.46 11.00
N PRO A 24 25.27 -24.05 12.03
CA PRO A 24 26.12 -25.22 11.84
C PRO A 24 25.25 -26.36 11.29
N ALA A 25 25.75 -27.03 10.24
CA ALA A 25 25.11 -28.19 9.67
C ALA A 25 24.90 -29.25 10.76
N VAL A 26 23.69 -29.78 10.86
CA VAL A 26 23.39 -30.92 11.74
C VAL A 26 24.04 -32.16 11.11
N GLU A 27 25.26 -32.47 11.53
CA GLU A 27 25.86 -33.77 11.24
C GLU A 27 25.04 -34.86 11.95
N CYS A 28 24.41 -35.72 11.16
CA CYS A 28 23.75 -36.92 11.66
C CYS A 28 24.81 -37.88 12.19
N LEU A 29 24.96 -37.97 13.52
CA LEU A 29 25.80 -38.99 14.14
C LEU A 29 25.02 -40.29 14.27
N THR A 30 25.51 -41.28 13.53
CA THR A 30 25.07 -42.67 13.54
C THR A 30 25.33 -43.31 14.90
N THR A 31 24.37 -44.14 15.30
CA THR A 31 24.39 -45.03 16.45
C THR A 31 25.67 -45.85 16.50
N SER A 32 26.39 -45.82 17.63
CA SER A 32 26.98 -46.98 18.32
C SER A 32 27.89 -46.52 19.46
N GLN A 33 27.64 -47.03 20.67
CA GLN A 33 28.59 -47.67 21.60
C GLN A 33 27.94 -47.70 23.00
N VAL A 34 27.54 -48.92 23.42
CA VAL A 34 27.03 -49.25 24.75
C VAL A 34 28.20 -49.26 25.74
N SER A 35 28.07 -48.56 26.88
CA SER A 35 28.88 -48.76 28.09
C SER A 35 28.09 -48.28 29.31
N ASN A 36 28.02 -49.14 30.32
CA ASN A 36 27.08 -49.12 31.44
C ASN A 36 27.29 -47.97 32.45
N SER A 37 26.20 -47.31 32.90
CA SER A 37 26.02 -46.68 34.22
C SER A 37 24.54 -46.28 34.40
N THR A 38 23.81 -46.98 35.27
CA THR A 38 22.34 -46.96 35.43
C THR A 38 21.77 -45.77 36.22
N THR A 39 22.27 -44.54 36.01
CA THR A 39 21.70 -43.34 36.67
C THR A 39 21.47 -42.11 35.78
N ASN A 40 21.50 -42.24 34.43
CA ASN A 40 21.47 -41.08 33.52
C ASN A 40 20.44 -41.17 32.38
N LEU A 41 19.42 -42.04 32.49
CA LEU A 41 18.42 -42.21 31.42
C LEU A 41 17.21 -41.28 31.59
N ASP A 42 16.85 -40.95 32.83
CA ASP A 42 15.65 -40.14 33.13
C ASP A 42 15.87 -38.65 32.83
N ASP A 43 17.05 -38.10 33.11
CA ASP A 43 17.37 -36.69 32.83
C ASP A 43 17.43 -36.39 31.32
N ASN A 44 17.86 -37.35 30.51
CA ASN A 44 17.92 -37.22 29.04
C ASN A 44 16.52 -37.29 28.41
N LEU A 45 15.62 -38.12 28.97
CA LEU A 45 14.23 -38.21 28.52
C LEU A 45 13.44 -36.95 28.87
N GLU A 46 13.62 -36.41 30.08
CA GLU A 46 12.96 -35.16 30.50
C GLU A 46 13.44 -33.97 29.65
N GLY A 47 14.73 -33.90 29.32
CA GLY A 47 15.28 -32.92 28.40
C GLY A 47 14.67 -32.98 26.99
N GLU A 48 14.52 -34.19 26.44
CA GLU A 48 13.88 -34.39 25.13
C GLU A 48 12.37 -34.11 25.15
N LEU A 49 11.66 -34.48 26.23
CA LEU A 49 10.24 -34.14 26.41
C LEU A 49 10.04 -32.63 26.47
N GLN A 50 10.91 -31.92 27.18
CA GLN A 50 10.89 -30.46 27.25
C GLN A 50 11.18 -29.82 25.89
N ARG A 51 12.11 -30.39 25.11
CA ARG A 51 12.41 -29.95 23.74
C ARG A 51 11.22 -30.13 22.81
N LEU A 52 10.54 -31.28 22.86
CA LEU A 52 9.33 -31.55 22.07
C LEU A 52 8.20 -30.59 22.43
N ARG A 53 8.00 -30.32 23.73
CA ARG A 53 7.01 -29.33 24.20
C ARG A 53 7.32 -27.94 23.66
N LEU A 54 8.59 -27.53 23.68
CA LEU A 54 9.01 -26.24 23.16
C LEU A 54 8.80 -26.14 21.64
N ILE A 55 9.12 -27.20 20.89
CA ILE A 55 8.87 -27.26 19.44
C ILE A 55 7.38 -27.09 19.14
N GLU A 56 6.51 -27.76 19.89
CA GLU A 56 5.06 -27.62 19.72
C GLU A 56 4.58 -26.21 20.05
N GLN A 57 5.11 -25.58 21.11
CA GLN A 57 4.79 -24.18 21.43
C GLN A 57 5.23 -23.21 20.32
N VAL A 58 6.44 -23.39 19.78
CA VAL A 58 6.92 -22.58 18.64
C VAL A 58 6.04 -22.80 17.41
N SER A 59 5.66 -24.04 17.11
CA SER A 59 4.74 -24.38 16.02
C SER A 59 3.38 -23.67 16.17
N GLN A 60 2.80 -23.71 17.37
CA GLN A 60 1.53 -23.05 17.67
C GLN A 60 1.61 -21.53 17.57
N LEU A 61 2.65 -20.92 18.16
CA LEU A 61 2.86 -19.48 18.09
C LEU A 61 3.10 -19.01 16.65
N THR A 62 3.86 -19.77 15.86
CA THR A 62 4.10 -19.46 14.44
C THR A 62 2.78 -19.43 13.66
N LYS A 63 1.90 -20.43 13.87
CA LYS A 63 0.56 -20.45 13.25
C LYS A 63 -0.30 -19.26 13.68
N GLN A 64 -0.22 -18.86 14.94
CA GLN A 64 -0.98 -17.70 15.43
C GLN A 64 -0.49 -16.39 14.78
N VAL A 65 0.82 -16.21 14.65
CA VAL A 65 1.40 -15.03 13.98
C VAL A 65 0.95 -14.95 12.53
N GLU A 66 1.03 -16.06 11.79
CA GLU A 66 0.59 -16.13 10.39
C GLU A 66 -0.91 -15.79 10.25
N LEU A 67 -1.74 -16.35 11.12
CA LEU A 67 -3.19 -16.08 11.12
C LEU A 67 -3.52 -14.63 11.49
N LEU A 68 -2.79 -14.03 12.44
CA LEU A 68 -2.97 -12.64 12.81
C LEU A 68 -2.50 -11.70 11.70
N GLN A 69 -1.38 -12.00 11.05
CA GLN A 69 -0.90 -11.26 9.89
C GLN A 69 -1.92 -11.31 8.76
N PHE A 70 -2.47 -12.49 8.44
CA PHE A 70 -3.53 -12.63 7.45
C PHE A 70 -4.76 -11.78 7.79
N LYS A 71 -5.19 -11.78 9.06
CA LYS A 71 -6.33 -10.96 9.52
C LYS A 71 -6.05 -9.47 9.41
N LEU A 72 -4.85 -9.01 9.74
CA LEU A 72 -4.45 -7.61 9.61
C LEU A 72 -4.41 -7.19 8.13
N ASP A 73 -3.77 -8.00 7.28
CA ASP A 73 -3.70 -7.75 5.84
C ASP A 73 -5.09 -7.72 5.21
N SER A 74 -5.99 -8.60 5.63
CA SER A 74 -7.37 -8.62 5.11
C SER A 74 -8.17 -7.36 5.46
N LYS A 75 -7.83 -6.67 6.56
CA LYS A 75 -8.47 -5.42 6.98
C LYS A 75 -7.83 -4.18 6.38
N SER A 76 -6.55 -4.26 6.01
CA SER A 76 -5.84 -3.16 5.38
C SER A 76 -6.43 -2.86 4.01
N ILE A 77 -7.03 -1.67 3.87
CA ILE A 77 -7.59 -1.21 2.60
C ILE A 77 -6.54 -1.18 1.49
N ILE A 78 -5.29 -0.87 1.83
CA ILE A 78 -4.17 -0.83 0.91
C ILE A 78 -3.88 -2.23 0.37
N LYS A 79 -3.82 -3.23 1.25
CA LYS A 79 -3.61 -4.63 0.85
C LYS A 79 -4.76 -5.17 0.00
N GLN A 80 -5.99 -4.70 0.23
CA GLN A 80 -7.13 -5.04 -0.62
C GLN A 80 -6.97 -4.43 -2.02
N ILE A 81 -6.61 -3.15 -2.11
CA ILE A 81 -6.35 -2.45 -3.38
C ILE A 81 -5.17 -3.06 -4.15
N GLU A 82 -4.13 -3.52 -3.45
CA GLU A 82 -2.95 -4.16 -4.05
C GLU A 82 -3.29 -5.52 -4.70
N LYS A 83 -4.27 -6.26 -4.16
CA LYS A 83 -4.58 -7.64 -4.55
C LYS A 83 -5.71 -7.77 -5.57
N ASP A 84 -6.57 -6.76 -5.67
CA ASP A 84 -7.80 -6.83 -6.45
C ASP A 84 -8.02 -5.54 -7.26
N ASP A 85 -7.97 -5.67 -8.60
CA ASP A 85 -8.10 -4.55 -9.52
C ASP A 85 -9.52 -3.96 -9.55
N ASP A 86 -10.56 -4.74 -9.24
CA ASP A 86 -11.93 -4.22 -9.14
C ASP A 86 -12.07 -3.35 -7.87
N VAL A 87 -11.44 -3.78 -6.78
CA VAL A 87 -11.33 -2.97 -5.54
C VAL A 87 -10.53 -1.70 -5.80
N CYS A 88 -9.41 -1.82 -6.52
CA CYS A 88 -8.60 -0.68 -6.94
C CYS A 88 -9.43 0.32 -7.77
N GLN A 89 -10.17 -0.15 -8.77
CA GLN A 89 -11.05 0.66 -9.60
C GLN A 89 -12.15 1.34 -8.79
N PHE A 90 -12.78 0.61 -7.88
CA PHE A 90 -13.86 1.15 -7.05
C PHE A 90 -13.36 2.31 -6.16
N TYR A 91 -12.25 2.10 -5.46
CA TYR A 91 -11.75 3.07 -4.48
C TYR A 91 -10.98 4.23 -5.11
N THR A 92 -10.19 3.97 -6.16
CA THR A 92 -9.28 4.98 -6.72
C THR A 92 -9.73 5.51 -8.08
N GLY A 93 -10.63 4.79 -8.77
CA GLY A 93 -11.00 5.04 -10.16
C GLY A 93 -9.96 4.59 -11.18
N ILE A 94 -8.88 3.93 -10.74
CA ILE A 94 -7.82 3.40 -11.60
C ILE A 94 -7.94 1.87 -11.65
N ASN A 95 -7.98 1.31 -12.86
CA ASN A 95 -8.39 -0.07 -13.10
C ASN A 95 -7.27 -1.10 -12.93
N SER A 96 -6.16 -0.71 -12.34
CA SER A 96 -5.02 -1.59 -12.11
C SER A 96 -4.13 -1.03 -11.02
N HIS A 97 -3.74 -1.86 -10.06
CA HIS A 97 -2.79 -1.46 -9.03
C HIS A 97 -1.43 -1.00 -9.62
N GLU A 98 -0.98 -1.62 -10.71
CA GLU A 98 0.28 -1.25 -11.37
C GLU A 98 0.22 0.18 -11.93
N LYS A 99 -0.88 0.54 -12.61
CA LYS A 99 -1.09 1.91 -13.11
C LYS A 99 -1.19 2.91 -11.97
N LEU A 100 -1.88 2.54 -10.88
CA LEU A 100 -1.97 3.36 -9.68
C LEU A 100 -0.58 3.66 -9.11
N TRP A 101 0.28 2.65 -9.04
CA TRP A 101 1.66 2.79 -8.57
C TRP A 101 2.51 3.68 -9.49
N MET A 102 2.37 3.55 -10.81
CA MET A 102 3.05 4.41 -11.77
C MET A 102 2.65 5.89 -11.63
N ILE A 103 1.35 6.16 -11.48
CA ILE A 103 0.84 7.52 -11.27
C ILE A 103 1.39 8.09 -9.97
N TYR A 104 1.37 7.29 -8.90
CA TYR A 104 1.95 7.68 -7.62
C TYR A 104 3.43 8.08 -7.77
N GLN A 105 4.26 7.25 -8.41
CA GLN A 105 5.67 7.56 -8.63
C GLN A 105 5.89 8.87 -9.40
N TRP A 106 4.99 9.18 -10.35
CA TRP A 106 5.05 10.44 -11.08
C TRP A 106 4.68 11.63 -10.19
N VAL A 107 3.59 11.54 -9.43
CA VAL A 107 3.14 12.62 -8.53
C VAL A 107 4.12 12.85 -7.38
N ALA A 108 4.68 11.78 -6.81
CA ALA A 108 5.60 11.83 -5.68
C ALA A 108 6.84 12.70 -5.95
N LYS A 109 7.27 12.84 -7.21
CA LYS A 109 8.39 13.71 -7.62
C LYS A 109 8.16 15.19 -7.34
N PHE A 110 6.91 15.60 -7.18
CA PHE A 110 6.52 16.98 -6.96
C PHE A 110 6.08 17.28 -5.52
N VAL A 111 6.05 16.25 -4.67
CA VAL A 111 5.72 16.39 -3.25
C VAL A 111 7.02 16.54 -2.46
N PRO A 112 7.08 17.40 -1.42
CA PRO A 112 8.24 17.47 -0.53
C PRO A 112 8.62 16.10 0.04
N LEU A 113 9.92 15.87 0.29
CA LEU A 113 10.45 14.62 0.85
C LEU A 113 9.68 14.15 2.09
N GLU A 114 9.61 12.83 2.26
CA GLU A 114 8.88 12.18 3.34
C GLU A 114 9.29 12.70 4.73
N ASP A 115 8.32 13.23 5.45
CA ASP A 115 8.48 13.63 6.84
C ASP A 115 8.16 12.43 7.75
N HIS A 116 9.14 12.01 8.56
CA HIS A 116 9.02 10.91 9.52
C HIS A 116 7.92 11.11 10.59
N ARG A 117 7.38 12.32 10.73
CA ARG A 117 6.26 12.63 11.64
C ARG A 117 4.90 12.24 11.05
N VAL A 118 4.84 11.87 9.77
CA VAL A 118 3.61 11.45 9.11
C VAL A 118 3.30 10.01 9.53
N LYS A 119 2.06 9.76 9.96
CA LYS A 119 1.62 8.44 10.46
C LYS A 119 1.42 7.40 9.35
N LEU A 120 1.21 7.86 8.14
CA LEU A 120 0.95 7.06 6.95
C LEU A 120 2.06 7.32 5.93
N ASN A 121 2.42 6.31 5.16
CA ASN A 121 3.35 6.52 4.07
C ASN A 121 2.69 7.36 2.95
N TYR A 122 3.49 7.89 2.04
CA TYR A 122 2.97 8.77 1.00
C TYR A 122 2.04 8.08 0.00
N PHE A 123 2.23 6.80 -0.29
CA PHE A 123 1.32 6.02 -1.12
C PHE A 123 -0.05 5.86 -0.44
N GLU A 124 -0.10 5.64 0.88
CA GLU A 124 -1.35 5.57 1.62
C GLU A 124 -2.11 6.90 1.60
N LEU A 125 -1.39 8.01 1.73
CA LEU A 125 -1.98 9.35 1.64
C LEU A 125 -2.48 9.68 0.24
N PHE A 126 -1.74 9.25 -0.77
CA PHE A 126 -2.13 9.33 -2.17
C PHE A 126 -3.45 8.59 -2.40
N VAL A 127 -3.55 7.34 -1.96
CA VAL A 127 -4.77 6.52 -2.06
C VAL A 127 -5.92 7.13 -1.25
N LEU A 128 -5.69 7.60 -0.03
CA LEU A 128 -6.69 8.29 0.79
C LEU A 128 -7.29 9.48 0.04
N THR A 129 -6.44 10.26 -0.64
CA THR A 129 -6.87 11.42 -1.41
C THR A 129 -7.68 11.02 -2.63
N LEU A 130 -7.28 9.97 -3.36
CA LEU A 130 -8.05 9.43 -4.48
C LEU A 130 -9.42 8.88 -4.03
N MET A 131 -9.47 8.14 -2.92
CA MET A 131 -10.73 7.68 -2.33
C MET A 131 -11.67 8.83 -2.00
N LYS A 132 -11.14 9.91 -1.41
CA LYS A 132 -11.93 11.11 -1.13
C LYS A 132 -12.48 11.74 -2.41
N LEU A 133 -11.69 11.82 -3.47
CA LEU A 133 -12.09 12.43 -4.74
C LEU A 133 -13.09 11.57 -5.51
N LYS A 134 -12.83 10.27 -5.65
CA LYS A 134 -13.65 9.35 -6.45
C LYS A 134 -15.00 9.06 -5.81
N LEU A 135 -15.02 8.80 -4.51
CA LEU A 135 -16.22 8.35 -3.79
C LEU A 135 -16.88 9.48 -2.98
N ASN A 136 -16.28 10.68 -2.95
CA ASN A 136 -16.70 11.81 -2.13
C ASN A 136 -16.92 11.46 -0.63
N LEU A 137 -16.13 10.52 -0.09
CA LEU A 137 -16.29 10.03 1.28
C LEU A 137 -16.16 11.14 2.33
N ARG A 138 -16.81 10.99 3.50
CA ARG A 138 -16.57 11.93 4.60
C ARG A 138 -15.14 11.72 5.13
N LEU A 139 -14.48 12.79 5.56
CA LEU A 139 -13.15 12.69 6.20
C LEU A 139 -13.17 11.80 7.44
N GLN A 140 -14.31 11.72 8.13
CA GLN A 140 -14.52 10.80 9.25
C GLN A 140 -14.42 9.32 8.84
N ASP A 141 -14.95 8.96 7.67
CA ASP A 141 -14.88 7.59 7.16
C ASP A 141 -13.42 7.21 6.83
N LEU A 142 -12.70 8.13 6.18
CA LEU A 142 -11.27 7.95 5.90
C LEU A 142 -10.44 7.86 7.19
N ALA A 143 -10.78 8.66 8.21
CA ALA A 143 -10.13 8.59 9.51
C ALA A 143 -10.26 7.18 10.14
N TYR A 144 -11.45 6.57 10.05
CA TYR A 144 -11.64 5.20 10.54
C TYR A 144 -10.91 4.15 9.70
N ARG A 145 -10.96 4.25 8.37
CA ARG A 145 -10.33 3.26 7.47
C ARG A 145 -8.81 3.23 7.57
N PHE A 146 -8.19 4.37 7.82
CA PHE A 146 -6.75 4.52 7.94
C PHE A 146 -6.27 4.61 9.39
N GLU A 147 -7.17 4.41 10.37
CA GLU A 147 -6.87 4.44 11.80
C GLU A 147 -6.15 5.72 12.26
N ILE A 148 -6.52 6.87 11.68
CA ILE A 148 -6.00 8.20 12.01
C ILE A 148 -7.08 9.10 12.63
N GLY A 149 -6.68 10.21 13.23
CA GLY A 149 -7.63 11.21 13.73
C GLY A 149 -8.27 12.03 12.60
N LEU A 150 -9.51 12.51 12.79
CA LEU A 150 -10.21 13.37 11.82
C LEU A 150 -9.39 14.59 11.40
N GLY A 151 -8.79 15.30 12.36
CA GLY A 151 -7.95 16.47 12.08
C GLY A 151 -6.70 16.11 11.28
N THR A 152 -6.16 14.91 11.47
CA THR A 152 -5.04 14.39 10.69
C THR A 152 -5.47 14.07 9.26
N ALA A 153 -6.60 13.37 9.08
CA ALA A 153 -7.17 13.09 7.76
C ALA A 153 -7.44 14.36 6.96
N SER A 154 -7.99 15.40 7.61
CA SER A 154 -8.20 16.71 6.98
C SER A 154 -6.90 17.36 6.54
N LYS A 155 -5.86 17.35 7.39
CA LYS A 155 -4.55 17.93 7.05
C LYS A 155 -3.91 17.20 5.87
N TYR A 156 -3.94 15.87 5.90
CA TYR A 156 -3.38 15.05 4.82
C TYR A 156 -4.11 15.26 3.50
N PHE A 157 -5.44 15.26 3.52
CA PHE A 157 -6.22 15.55 2.33
C PHE A 157 -5.92 16.95 1.76
N SER A 158 -5.88 17.99 2.60
CA SER A 158 -5.54 19.34 2.16
C SER A 158 -4.12 19.44 1.59
N PHE A 159 -3.14 18.76 2.20
CA PHE A 159 -1.78 18.75 1.69
C PHE A 159 -1.70 18.09 0.29
N TRP A 160 -2.30 16.92 0.13
CA TRP A 160 -2.25 16.16 -1.11
C TRP A 160 -3.11 16.76 -2.22
N ILE A 161 -4.25 17.39 -1.91
CA ILE A 161 -5.05 18.08 -2.94
C ILE A 161 -4.30 19.27 -3.52
N HIS A 162 -3.50 19.98 -2.71
CA HIS A 162 -2.63 21.04 -3.22
C HIS A 162 -1.57 20.49 -4.16
N ALA A 163 -0.91 19.38 -3.81
CA ALA A 163 0.05 18.72 -4.70
C ALA A 163 -0.61 18.24 -6.01
N PHE A 164 -1.80 17.64 -5.94
CA PHE A 164 -2.55 17.22 -7.12
C PHE A 164 -2.90 18.41 -8.01
N TYR A 165 -3.35 19.51 -7.39
CA TYR A 165 -3.65 20.73 -8.12
C TYR A 165 -2.42 21.28 -8.85
N THR A 166 -1.25 21.29 -8.20
CA THR A 166 -0.03 21.82 -8.81
C THR A 166 0.51 20.95 -9.93
N CYS A 167 0.34 19.63 -9.86
CA CYS A 167 1.03 18.68 -10.73
C CYS A 167 0.12 18.10 -11.81
N LEU A 168 -1.08 17.67 -11.41
CA LEU A 168 -2.00 16.94 -12.27
C LEU A 168 -2.85 17.88 -13.10
N VAL A 169 -3.24 19.06 -12.58
CA VAL A 169 -4.04 20.02 -13.37
C VAL A 169 -3.31 20.47 -14.63
N PRO A 170 -2.04 20.92 -14.59
CA PRO A 170 -1.33 21.32 -15.80
C PRO A 170 -1.11 20.18 -16.80
N ALA A 171 -0.87 18.96 -16.31
CA ALA A 171 -0.62 17.80 -17.16
C ALA A 171 -1.90 17.29 -17.83
N LEU A 172 -2.99 17.19 -17.08
CA LEU A 172 -4.22 16.52 -17.50
C LEU A 172 -5.19 17.49 -18.18
N ILE A 173 -5.34 18.66 -17.59
CA ILE A 173 -6.26 19.69 -18.04
C ILE A 173 -5.43 20.68 -18.86
N SER A 174 -5.30 20.41 -20.16
CA SER A 174 -5.20 21.50 -21.12
C SER A 174 -6.47 22.32 -20.93
N TRP A 175 -6.39 23.37 -20.12
CA TRP A 175 -7.51 24.27 -19.87
C TRP A 175 -8.15 24.55 -21.23
N LEU A 176 -9.43 24.18 -21.37
CA LEU A 176 -10.17 24.50 -22.59
C LEU A 176 -10.01 26.00 -22.77
N ASN A 177 -9.36 26.39 -23.87
CA ASN A 177 -9.21 27.80 -24.20
C ASN A 177 -10.62 28.43 -24.14
N ARG A 178 -10.77 29.68 -23.68
CA ARG A 178 -12.11 30.26 -23.41
C ARG A 178 -13.09 30.07 -24.57
N GLU A 179 -12.57 30.10 -25.79
CA GLU A 179 -13.29 29.81 -27.03
C GLU A 179 -13.96 28.42 -27.04
N ASN A 180 -13.26 27.37 -26.59
CA ASN A 180 -13.78 25.99 -26.56
C ASN A 180 -14.77 25.75 -25.40
N LEU A 181 -14.70 26.54 -24.32
CA LEU A 181 -15.70 26.51 -23.25
C LEU A 181 -17.02 27.13 -23.70
N ARG A 182 -16.95 28.21 -24.51
CA ARG A 182 -18.14 28.88 -25.05
C ARG A 182 -18.93 27.97 -26.00
N THR A 183 -18.25 27.19 -26.83
CA THR A 183 -18.90 26.29 -27.80
C THR A 183 -19.66 25.14 -27.12
N THR A 184 -19.16 24.64 -26.00
CA THR A 184 -19.77 23.55 -25.22
C THR A 184 -20.85 24.02 -24.24
N LEU A 185 -20.93 25.32 -23.96
CA LEU A 185 -21.95 25.87 -23.07
C LEU A 185 -23.34 25.84 -23.74
N PRO A 186 -24.36 25.20 -23.11
CA PRO A 186 -25.71 25.19 -23.66
C PRO A 186 -26.25 26.61 -23.84
N HIS A 187 -27.03 26.80 -24.91
CA HIS A 187 -27.39 28.13 -25.38
C HIS A 187 -28.12 29.00 -24.33
N CYS A 188 -28.89 28.37 -23.43
CA CYS A 188 -29.63 29.03 -22.35
C CYS A 188 -28.75 29.55 -21.19
N PHE A 189 -27.48 29.14 -21.11
CA PHE A 189 -26.54 29.58 -20.07
C PHE A 189 -25.53 30.62 -20.57
N ARG A 190 -25.38 30.78 -21.90
CA ARG A 190 -24.44 31.74 -22.50
C ARG A 190 -24.73 33.16 -22.02
N ASP A 191 -25.96 33.62 -22.15
CA ASP A 191 -26.31 35.02 -21.87
C ASP A 191 -26.14 35.43 -20.39
N LYS A 192 -26.26 34.46 -19.46
CA LYS A 192 -26.17 34.72 -18.01
C LYS A 192 -24.77 34.54 -17.44
N PHE A 193 -23.96 33.66 -18.03
CA PHE A 193 -22.70 33.22 -17.43
C PHE A 193 -21.45 33.54 -18.27
N ASP A 194 -21.58 34.08 -19.49
CA ASP A 194 -20.43 34.42 -20.35
C ASP A 194 -19.39 35.34 -19.68
N LYS A 195 -19.84 36.18 -18.73
CA LYS A 195 -18.97 37.09 -17.96
C LYS A 195 -18.31 36.45 -16.73
N TYR A 196 -18.83 35.34 -16.22
CA TYR A 196 -18.44 34.75 -14.93
C TYR A 196 -17.59 33.47 -15.06
N PHE A 197 -17.46 32.91 -16.27
CA PHE A 197 -16.50 31.85 -16.55
C PHE A 197 -15.07 32.41 -16.66
N SER A 198 -14.54 32.93 -15.53
CA SER A 198 -13.09 32.89 -15.32
C SER A 198 -12.70 31.44 -15.01
N ASN A 199 -11.44 31.06 -15.27
CA ASN A 199 -10.87 29.71 -15.11
C ASN A 199 -10.95 29.12 -13.67
N LYS A 200 -12.09 29.15 -13.00
CA LYS A 200 -12.23 28.89 -11.57
C LYS A 200 -13.32 27.87 -11.23
N TYR A 201 -14.23 27.59 -12.16
CA TYR A 201 -15.31 26.64 -11.95
C TYR A 201 -15.36 25.64 -13.10
N VAL A 202 -14.57 24.57 -12.97
CA VAL A 202 -14.83 23.30 -13.65
C VAL A 202 -15.03 22.28 -12.55
N ASP A 203 -16.11 21.51 -12.67
CA ASP A 203 -16.52 20.46 -11.75
C ASP A 203 -15.39 19.42 -11.65
N LEU A 204 -14.63 19.48 -10.55
CA LEU A 204 -13.43 18.67 -10.33
C LEU A 204 -13.74 17.25 -9.84
N THR A 205 -15.01 16.88 -9.68
CA THR A 205 -15.38 15.70 -8.89
C THR A 205 -15.43 14.40 -9.70
N GLU A 206 -15.57 14.45 -11.03
CA GLU A 206 -15.62 13.24 -11.85
C GLU A 206 -14.57 13.24 -12.99
N SER A 207 -14.31 14.40 -13.60
CA SER A 207 -13.44 14.50 -14.78
C SER A 207 -11.94 14.30 -14.51
N VAL A 208 -11.46 14.43 -13.27
CA VAL A 208 -10.01 14.49 -12.99
C VAL A 208 -9.37 13.11 -12.99
N VAL A 209 -9.99 12.14 -12.33
CA VAL A 209 -9.48 10.76 -12.25
C VAL A 209 -9.58 10.07 -13.62
N ASP A 210 -10.69 10.24 -14.33
CA ASP A 210 -10.84 9.66 -15.67
C ASP A 210 -9.83 10.27 -16.67
N LYS A 211 -9.52 11.57 -16.54
CA LYS A 211 -8.44 12.21 -17.32
C LYS A 211 -7.05 11.76 -16.88
N MET A 212 -6.82 11.46 -15.59
CA MET A 212 -5.56 10.84 -15.12
C MET A 212 -5.32 9.55 -15.87
N VAL A 213 -6.30 8.64 -15.85
CA VAL A 213 -6.18 7.33 -16.49
C VAL A 213 -5.93 7.45 -18.00
N ALA A 214 -6.58 8.40 -18.67
CA ALA A 214 -6.47 8.56 -20.12
C ALA A 214 -5.16 9.19 -20.63
N LYS A 215 -4.43 9.94 -19.77
CA LYS A 215 -3.30 10.78 -20.21
C LYS A 215 -1.95 10.40 -19.60
N VAL A 216 -1.94 9.40 -18.71
CA VAL A 216 -0.69 8.82 -18.21
C VAL A 216 0.01 8.14 -19.39
N PRO A 217 1.25 8.52 -19.73
CA PRO A 217 2.00 7.84 -20.76
C PRO A 217 2.27 6.42 -20.27
N LEU A 218 1.54 5.46 -20.82
CA LEU A 218 1.88 4.04 -20.78
C LEU A 218 3.11 3.92 -21.69
N ALA A 219 4.30 3.92 -21.08
CA ALA A 219 5.56 3.60 -21.74
C ALA A 219 5.92 2.15 -21.40
#